data_AF-A0A841T8K0-F1
#
_entry.id   AF-A0A841T8K0-F1
#
_cell.length_a   1.000
_cell.length_b   1.000
_cell.length_c   1.000
_cell.angle_alpha   90.00
_cell.angle_beta   90.00
_cell.angle_gamma   90.00
#
_symmetry.space_group_name_H-M   'P 1'
#
loop_
_entity.id
_entity.type
_entity.pdbx_description
1 polymer ?
#
loop_
_entity_poly.entity_id
_entity_poly.type
_entity_poly.pdbx_seq_one_letter_code
_entity_poly.pdbx_strand_id
1 'polypeptide(L)'
;MNQLQTTIFFVRHAESDISIKDEMSRPLTPKGLSDSRRVGTALSTIVHYFDPEFGFDHFWRMVGKMPYILAFQFDGTELKAIEEVELTI
;
A
#
# COMPACT_ATOMS: atom_id res chain seq x y z
N MET A 1 -12.75 12.45 -27.88
CA MET A 1 -11.61 12.98 -27.12
C MET A 1 -11.16 11.89 -26.18
N ASN A 2 -9.91 11.42 -26.23
CA ASN A 2 -9.42 10.49 -25.22
C ASN A 2 -9.35 11.24 -23.89
N GLN A 3 -10.10 10.80 -22.90
CA GLN A 3 -9.91 11.28 -21.53
C GLN A 3 -8.54 10.82 -21.03
N LEU A 4 -7.82 11.71 -20.35
CA LEU A 4 -6.54 11.39 -19.72
C LEU A 4 -6.81 10.52 -18.50
N GLN A 5 -6.40 9.25 -18.55
CA GLN A 5 -6.42 8.38 -17.38
C GLN A 5 -5.28 8.75 -16.44
N THR A 6 -5.59 8.91 -15.15
CA THR A 6 -4.61 9.21 -14.11
C THR A 6 -4.49 8.01 -13.18
N THR A 7 -3.28 7.52 -12.93
CA THR A 7 -3.04 6.47 -11.93
C THR A 7 -2.26 7.07 -10.76
N ILE A 8 -2.80 6.90 -9.55
CA ILE A 8 -2.14 7.30 -8.30
C ILE A 8 -1.64 6.04 -7.59
N PHE A 9 -0.33 5.96 -7.34
CA PHE A 9 0.28 4.86 -6.61
C PHE A 9 0.49 5.25 -5.15
N PHE A 10 -0.15 4.51 -4.24
CA PHE A 10 0.10 4.59 -2.82
C PHE A 10 1.12 3.52 -2.44
N VAL A 11 2.31 3.95 -2.02
CA VAL A 11 3.40 3.06 -1.60
C VAL A 11 3.53 3.11 -0.08
N ARG A 12 3.06 2.07 0.62
CA ARG A 12 3.40 1.88 2.03
C ARG A 12 4.79 1.26 2.11
N HIS A 13 5.71 1.90 2.82
CA HIS A 13 6.99 1.33 3.21
C HIS A 13 7.23 1.57 4.72
N ALA A 14 8.26 0.93 5.26
CA ALA A 14 8.67 1.11 6.65
C ALA A 14 10.19 0.94 6.78
N GLU A 15 10.72 1.30 7.95
CA GLU A 15 12.15 1.23 8.24
C GLU A 15 12.66 -0.23 8.29
N SER A 16 13.60 -0.56 7.42
CA SER A 16 14.31 -1.85 7.39
C SER A 16 15.51 -1.86 8.34
N ASP A 17 15.83 -3.02 8.90
CA ASP A 17 17.04 -3.24 9.69
C ASP A 17 18.29 -3.31 8.79
N ILE A 18 19.02 -2.20 8.73
CA ILE A 18 20.23 -2.05 7.91
C ILE A 18 21.44 -2.85 8.42
N SER A 19 21.35 -3.45 9.62
CA SER A 19 22.42 -4.30 10.14
C SER A 19 22.54 -5.61 9.34
N ILE A 20 21.44 -6.03 8.69
CA ILE A 20 21.40 -7.18 7.80
C ILE A 20 21.87 -6.74 6.41
N LYS A 21 23.00 -7.28 5.95
CA LYS A 21 23.59 -6.87 4.66
C LYS A 21 22.75 -7.30 3.46
N ASP A 22 22.12 -8.47 3.55
CA ASP A 22 21.26 -8.98 2.48
C ASP A 22 19.98 -8.13 2.37
N GLU A 23 19.84 -7.39 1.27
CA GLU A 23 18.77 -6.42 1.03
C GLU A 23 17.38 -7.04 0.98
N MET A 24 17.30 -8.25 0.43
CA MET A 24 16.03 -8.92 0.15
C MET A 24 15.40 -9.54 1.40
N SER A 25 16.22 -9.94 2.38
CA SER A 25 15.76 -10.54 3.63
C SER A 25 15.73 -9.57 4.81
N ARG A 26 16.03 -8.27 4.61
CA ARG A 26 16.04 -7.29 5.71
C ARG A 26 14.68 -7.24 6.38
N PRO A 27 14.59 -7.59 7.68
CA PRO A 27 13.36 -7.41 8.42
C PRO A 27 13.11 -5.92 8.66
N LEU A 28 11.91 -5.56 9.09
CA LEU A 28 11.66 -4.23 9.62
C LEU A 28 12.28 -4.08 11.02
N THR A 29 12.71 -2.87 11.36
CA THR A 29 13.04 -2.56 12.76
C THR A 29 11.76 -2.57 13.63
N PRO A 30 11.85 -2.67 14.97
CA PRO A 30 10.69 -2.54 15.84
C PRO A 30 9.90 -1.23 15.61
N LYS A 31 10.61 -0.15 15.28
CA LYS A 31 10.02 1.12 14.85
C LYS A 31 9.32 0.98 13.50
N GLY A 32 9.96 0.37 12.50
CA GLY A 32 9.36 0.08 11.20
C GLY A 32 8.08 -0.75 11.29
N LEU A 33 8.03 -1.76 12.16
CA LEU A 33 6.83 -2.54 12.44
C LEU A 33 5.68 -1.69 13.00
N SER A 34 5.97 -0.76 13.91
CA SER A 34 4.98 0.16 14.47
C SER A 34 4.48 1.16 13.43
N ASP A 35 5.39 1.77 12.67
CA ASP A 35 5.07 2.76 11.64
C ASP A 35 4.25 2.14 10.50
N SER A 36 4.61 0.93 10.07
CA SER A 36 3.89 0.12 9.10
C SER A 36 2.40 0.00 9.44
N ARG A 37 2.06 -0.26 10.71
CA ARG A 37 0.67 -0.35 11.17
C ARG A 37 -0.04 1.00 11.08
N ARG A 38 0.61 2.07 11.53
CA ARG A 38 0.03 3.43 11.54
C ARG A 38 -0.27 3.92 10.14
N VAL A 39 0.69 3.79 9.22
CA VAL A 39 0.51 4.18 7.82
C VAL A 39 -0.54 3.29 7.15
N GLY A 40 -0.55 1.99 7.47
CA GLY A 40 -1.58 1.07 7.00
C GLY A 40 -3.00 1.48 7.42
N THR A 41 -3.19 1.95 8.66
CA THR A 41 -4.49 2.46 9.12
C THR A 41 -4.92 3.68 8.31
N ALA A 42 -4.03 4.64 8.10
CA ALA A 42 -4.33 5.83 7.29
C ALA A 42 -4.69 5.48 5.84
N LEU A 43 -3.93 4.57 5.22
CA LEU A 43 -4.22 4.07 3.88
C LEU A 43 -5.58 3.36 3.83
N SER A 44 -5.92 2.57 4.85
CA SER A 44 -7.20 1.87 4.93
C SER A 44 -8.38 2.84 4.95
N THR A 45 -8.26 3.99 5.63
CA THR A 45 -9.29 5.03 5.61
C THR A 45 -9.49 5.60 4.21
N ILE A 46 -8.41 5.79 3.45
CA ILE A 46 -8.48 6.26 2.06
C ILE A 46 -9.15 5.20 1.18
N VAL A 47 -8.73 3.94 1.28
CA VAL A 47 -9.34 2.85 0.49
C VAL A 47 -10.83 2.70 0.83
N HIS A 48 -11.18 2.71 2.11
CA HIS A 48 -12.56 2.59 2.58
C HIS A 48 -13.48 3.72 2.10
N TYR A 49 -12.95 4.94 1.91
CA TYR A 49 -13.72 6.04 1.33
C TYR A 49 -14.20 5.72 -0.10
N PHE A 50 -13.40 5.00 -0.87
CA PHE A 50 -13.71 4.64 -2.24
C PHE A 50 -14.36 3.25 -2.40
N ASP A 51 -14.04 2.33 -1.49
CA ASP A 51 -14.56 0.97 -1.43
C ASP A 51 -15.00 0.65 0.01
N PRO A 52 -16.29 0.88 0.36
CA PRO A 52 -16.80 0.61 1.69
C PRO A 52 -16.74 -0.87 2.12
N GLU A 53 -16.56 -1.81 1.18
CA GLU A 53 -16.37 -3.23 1.48
C GLU A 53 -14.95 -3.51 2.01
N PHE A 54 -14.01 -2.57 1.84
CA PHE A 54 -12.68 -2.66 2.42
C PHE A 54 -12.75 -2.64 3.95
N GLY A 55 -12.65 -3.83 4.54
CA GLY A 55 -12.71 -4.04 5.98
C GLY A 55 -11.40 -4.47 6.63
N PHE A 56 -11.51 -4.93 7.88
CA PHE A 56 -10.37 -5.34 8.71
C PHE A 56 -9.57 -6.51 8.13
N ASP A 57 -10.24 -7.46 7.49
CA ASP A 57 -9.58 -8.61 6.85
C ASP A 57 -8.70 -8.19 5.67
N HIS A 58 -9.08 -7.11 4.98
CA HIS A 58 -8.28 -6.54 3.90
C HIS A 58 -7.03 -5.87 4.48
N PHE A 59 -7.16 -5.17 5.60
CA PHE A 59 -6.03 -4.56 6.31
C PHE A 59 -4.98 -5.58 6.74
N TRP A 60 -5.39 -6.72 7.31
CA TRP A 60 -4.43 -7.75 7.74
C TRP A 60 -3.58 -8.32 6.61
N ARG A 61 -4.14 -8.43 5.40
CA ARG A 61 -3.39 -8.88 4.21
C ARG A 61 -2.27 -7.93 3.84
N MET A 62 -2.38 -6.64 4.20
CA MET A 62 -1.35 -5.64 3.96
C MET A 62 -0.22 -5.69 4.98
N VAL A 63 -0.47 -6.11 6.23
CA VAL A 63 0.50 -6.00 7.33
C VAL A 63 1.79 -6.79 7.03
N GLY A 64 1.64 -7.99 6.45
CA GLY A 64 2.76 -8.88 6.13
C GLY A 64 3.52 -8.56 4.84
N LYS A 65 3.02 -7.64 4.00
CA LYS A 65 3.64 -7.29 2.71
C LYS A 65 4.41 -5.98 2.84
N MET A 66 5.69 -5.96 2.46
CA MET A 66 6.51 -4.74 2.40
C MET A 66 7.47 -4.73 1.21
N PRO A 67 7.48 -3.66 0.38
CA PRO A 67 6.49 -2.58 0.37
C PRO A 67 5.08 -3.11 0.04
N TYR A 68 4.03 -2.35 0.35
CA TYR A 68 2.66 -2.66 -0.06
C TYR A 68 2.17 -1.52 -0.96
N ILE A 69 1.76 -1.85 -2.18
CA ILE A 69 1.50 -0.86 -3.22
C ILE A 69 0.07 -1.03 -3.73
N LEU A 70 -0.69 0.07 -3.75
CA LEU A 70 -2.00 0.15 -4.38
C LEU A 70 -1.97 1.14 -5.54
N ALA A 71 -2.52 0.74 -6.68
CA ALA A 71 -2.74 1.59 -7.85
C ALA A 71 -4.21 2.00 -7.92
N PHE A 72 -4.49 3.30 -7.84
CA PHE A 72 -5.83 3.86 -7.98
C PHE A 72 -5.94 4.46 -9.38
N GLN A 73 -6.82 3.93 -10.20
CA GLN A 73 -7.03 4.36 -11.58
C GLN A 73 -8.22 5.31 -11.66
N PHE A 74 -8.03 6.51 -12.21
CA PHE A 74 -9.04 7.55 -12.32
C PHE A 74 -9.29 7.97 -13.77
N ASP A 75 -10.54 8.31 -14.04
CA ASP A 75 -10.96 9.11 -15.19
C ASP A 75 -11.55 10.43 -14.67
N GLY A 76 -10.80 11.52 -14.82
CA GLY A 76 -11.10 12.77 -14.12
C GLY A 76 -11.08 12.58 -12.61
N THR A 77 -12.23 12.75 -11.95
CA THR A 77 -12.40 12.53 -10.50
C THR A 77 -13.07 11.20 -10.17
N GLU A 78 -13.48 10.44 -11.18
CA GLU A 78 -14.15 9.16 -10.99
C GLU A 78 -13.11 8.05 -10.85
N LEU A 79 -13.18 7.30 -9.74
CA LEU A 79 -12.35 6.11 -9.54
C LEU A 79 -12.89 4.96 -10.39
N LYS A 80 -12.02 4.33 -11.18
CA LYS A 80 -12.33 3.19 -12.04
C LYS A 80 -11.89 1.86 -11.47
N ALA A 81 -10.73 1.81 -10.79
CA ALA A 81 -10.22 0.59 -10.18
C ALA A 81 -9.23 0.89 -9.04
N ILE A 82 -9.11 -0.06 -8.10
CA ILE A 82 -8.03 -0.15 -7.13
C ILE A 82 -7.40 -1.53 -7.28
N GLU A 83 -6.10 -1.58 -7.55
CA GLU A 83 -5.36 -2.82 -7.76
C GLU A 83 -4.16 -2.90 -6.82
N GLU A 84 -3.91 -4.09 -6.26
CA GLU A 84 -2.65 -4.36 -5.56
C GLU A 84 -1.56 -4.62 -6.60
N VAL A 85 -0.44 -3.90 -6.50
CA VAL A 85 0.70 -4.13 -7.39
C VAL A 85 1.61 -5.17 -6.75
N GLU A 86 1.67 -6.36 -7.36
CA GLU A 86 2.62 -7.39 -6.96
C GLU A 86 4.03 -7.04 -7.47
N LEU A 87 4.99 -6.98 -6.55
CA LEU A 87 6.40 -6.87 -6.90
C LEU A 87 6.95 -8.27 -7.15
N THR A 88 7.09 -8.65 -8.41
CA THR A 88 7.99 -9.75 -8.80
C THR A 88 9.43 -9.26 -8.71
N ILE A 89 10.21 -9.88 -7.83
CA ILE A 89 11.64 -9.68 -7.62
C ILE A 89 12.37 -10.98 -7.97
#